data_AF-A0A965C2Z5-F1
#
_entry.id   AF-A0A965C2Z5-F1
#
_cell.length_a   1.000
_cell.length_b   1.000
_cell.length_c   1.000
_cell.angle_alpha   90.00
_cell.angle_beta   90.00
_cell.angle_gamma   90.00
#
_symmetry.space_group_name_H-M   'P 1'
#
loop_
_entity.id
_entity.type
_entity.pdbx_description
1 polymer ?
#
loop_
_entity_poly.entity_id
_entity_poly.type
_entity_poly.pdbx_seq_one_letter_code
_entity_poly.pdbx_strand_id
1 'polypeptide(L)'
;MAEAALGLQAIGLREGITMLSLRKWLRPLLFLVLAAFLLPFPLAAHEAHGPEDIPPGFEVDPHWPKALPNNWIFGQVAGAAVDKRDHIWVIHRPRSLQDRQVMAGREPKPAICCVAAPPVLVFDTSGNLLRAWGGPGDGFQWPESEHGIYVDDEDNVWLAGNGPRDHHLLKFTLDGRFQMQIG
;
A
#
# COMPACT_ATOMS: atom_id res chain seq x y z
N MET A 1 -49.80 -36.14 -15.83
CA MET A 1 -51.08 -35.64 -15.29
C MET A 1 -51.50 -36.55 -14.15
N ALA A 2 -51.76 -35.95 -12.97
CA ALA A 2 -52.26 -36.47 -11.69
C ALA A 2 -51.40 -37.57 -10.99
N GLU A 3 -50.71 -37.33 -9.85
CA GLU A 3 -51.16 -37.06 -8.44
C GLU A 3 -52.08 -38.15 -7.88
N ALA A 4 -52.08 -38.53 -6.61
CA ALA A 4 -51.18 -38.49 -5.45
C ALA A 4 -51.90 -39.37 -4.39
N ALA A 5 -51.15 -40.12 -3.59
CA ALA A 5 -51.71 -41.02 -2.56
C ALA A 5 -51.65 -40.36 -1.18
N LEU A 6 -52.77 -40.31 -0.46
CA LEU A 6 -52.82 -40.09 1.00
C LEU A 6 -54.06 -40.77 1.59
N GLY A 7 -53.85 -41.55 2.65
CA GLY A 7 -54.90 -42.12 3.51
C GLY A 7 -54.42 -42.14 4.96
N LEU A 8 -55.00 -41.25 5.77
CA LEU A 8 -54.73 -41.01 7.19
C LEU A 8 -55.39 -42.08 8.09
N GLN A 9 -54.77 -42.42 9.23
CA GLN A 9 -55.47 -42.98 10.38
C GLN A 9 -55.16 -42.16 11.64
N ALA A 10 -56.21 -41.79 12.37
CA ALA A 10 -56.17 -41.03 13.61
C ALA A 10 -56.19 -41.99 14.82
N ILE A 11 -55.38 -41.68 15.85
CA ILE A 11 -55.36 -42.37 17.14
C ILE A 11 -55.90 -41.41 18.20
N GLY A 12 -56.90 -41.89 18.95
CA GLY A 12 -57.68 -41.12 19.92
C GLY A 12 -56.95 -40.82 21.24
N LEU A 13 -57.43 -39.78 21.91
CA LEU A 13 -56.96 -39.30 23.21
C LEU A 13 -57.79 -39.93 24.35
N ARG A 14 -57.13 -40.35 25.43
CA ARG A 14 -57.75 -40.71 26.73
C ARG A 14 -57.05 -40.00 27.90
N GLU A 15 -57.86 -39.21 28.60
CA GLU A 15 -57.92 -38.73 30.00
C GLU A 15 -56.71 -38.75 30.98
N GLY A 16 -56.52 -37.61 31.67
CA GLY A 16 -56.49 -37.54 33.15
C GLY A 16 -55.14 -37.38 33.88
N ILE A 17 -54.69 -36.14 34.15
CA ILE A 17 -53.57 -35.85 35.09
C ILE A 17 -54.15 -35.19 36.36
N THR A 18 -54.03 -35.87 37.50
CA THR A 18 -54.47 -35.37 38.83
C THR A 18 -53.39 -34.52 39.51
N MET A 19 -53.81 -33.43 40.18
CA MET A 19 -52.96 -32.37 40.76
C MET A 19 -51.96 -32.79 41.86
N LEU A 20 -51.96 -34.03 42.34
CA LEU A 20 -51.07 -34.49 43.41
C LEU A 20 -49.66 -34.90 42.92
N SER A 21 -49.43 -34.87 41.60
CA SER A 21 -48.15 -35.27 40.97
C SER A 21 -47.12 -34.14 40.90
N LEU A 22 -47.52 -32.86 40.81
CA LEU A 22 -46.57 -31.76 40.59
C LEU A 22 -45.53 -31.58 41.72
N ARG A 23 -45.90 -31.86 42.98
CA ARG A 23 -45.02 -31.69 44.14
C ARG A 23 -43.84 -32.67 44.19
N LYS A 24 -43.94 -33.83 43.55
CA LYS A 24 -42.86 -34.85 43.54
C LYS A 24 -41.78 -34.56 42.50
N TRP A 25 -42.09 -33.74 41.49
CA TRP A 25 -41.15 -33.33 40.44
C TRP A 25 -40.55 -31.94 40.68
N LEU A 26 -41.21 -31.08 41.47
CA LEU A 26 -40.69 -29.74 41.81
C LEU A 26 -39.42 -29.77 42.69
N ARG A 27 -39.27 -30.77 43.56
CA ARG A 27 -38.11 -30.89 44.46
C ARG A 27 -36.79 -31.28 43.76
N PRO A 28 -36.72 -32.29 42.89
CA PRO A 28 -35.48 -32.61 42.17
C PRO A 28 -35.13 -31.55 41.10
N LEU A 29 -36.13 -30.86 40.52
CA LEU A 29 -35.89 -29.75 39.59
C LEU A 29 -35.22 -28.55 40.27
N LEU A 30 -35.64 -28.21 41.50
CA LEU A 30 -35.03 -27.09 42.24
C LEU A 30 -33.57 -27.39 42.65
N PHE A 31 -33.24 -28.66 42.95
CA PHE A 31 -31.87 -29.10 43.24
C PHE A 31 -30.97 -29.08 42.00
N LEU A 32 -31.49 -29.43 40.81
CA LEU A 32 -30.74 -29.34 39.55
C LEU A 32 -30.47 -27.90 39.11
N VAL A 33 -31.42 -26.98 39.34
CA VAL A 33 -31.23 -25.55 39.04
C VAL A 33 -30.21 -24.90 39.98
N LEU A 34 -30.19 -25.27 41.28
CA LEU A 34 -29.15 -24.79 42.21
C LEU A 34 -27.77 -25.36 41.91
N ALA A 35 -27.66 -26.63 41.50
CA ALA A 35 -26.39 -27.25 41.13
C ALA A 35 -25.77 -26.62 39.86
N ALA A 36 -26.60 -26.17 38.91
CA ALA A 36 -26.14 -25.48 37.71
C ALA A 36 -25.57 -24.07 38.00
N PHE A 37 -25.93 -23.45 39.12
CA PHE A 37 -25.41 -22.14 39.55
C PHE A 37 -24.09 -22.22 40.33
N LEU A 38 -23.64 -23.42 40.72
CA LEU A 38 -22.36 -23.66 41.40
C LEU A 38 -21.24 -24.13 40.46
N LEU A 39 -21.54 -24.33 39.17
CA LEU A 39 -20.50 -24.55 38.17
C LEU A 39 -19.82 -23.20 37.88
N PRO A 40 -18.49 -23.07 38.06
CA PRO A 40 -17.79 -21.89 37.62
C PRO A 40 -17.98 -21.79 36.11
N PHE A 41 -18.67 -20.74 35.66
CA PHE A 41 -18.63 -20.36 34.26
C PHE A 41 -17.14 -20.18 33.92
N PRO A 42 -16.58 -20.90 32.93
CA PRO A 42 -15.26 -20.56 32.44
C PRO A 42 -15.37 -19.11 31.97
N LEU A 43 -14.73 -18.21 32.72
CA LEU A 43 -14.51 -16.85 32.28
C LEU A 43 -13.68 -17.03 31.01
N ALA A 44 -14.30 -16.85 29.85
CA ALA A 44 -13.56 -16.75 28.61
C ALA A 44 -12.50 -15.69 28.89
N ALA A 45 -11.23 -16.10 28.91
CA ALA A 45 -10.14 -15.15 28.96
C ALA A 45 -10.41 -14.21 27.78
N HIS A 46 -10.66 -12.94 28.08
CA HIS A 46 -10.59 -11.91 27.07
C HIS A 46 -9.18 -12.07 26.49
N GLU A 47 -9.05 -12.42 25.21
CA GLU A 47 -7.76 -12.28 24.57
C GLU A 47 -7.34 -10.85 24.84
N ALA A 48 -6.28 -10.69 25.63
CA ALA A 48 -5.66 -9.40 25.77
C ALA A 48 -5.29 -9.01 24.35
N HIS A 49 -5.92 -7.96 23.82
CA HIS A 49 -5.39 -7.27 22.68
C HIS A 49 -3.89 -7.12 22.96
N GLY A 50 -3.05 -7.61 22.04
CA GLY A 50 -1.61 -7.43 22.11
C GLY A 50 -1.26 -5.97 22.36
N PRO A 51 0.01 -5.65 22.70
CA PRO A 51 0.41 -4.25 22.92
C PRO A 51 -0.23 -3.38 21.85
N GLU A 52 -0.96 -2.35 22.31
CA GLU A 52 -1.68 -1.40 21.48
C GLU A 52 -0.81 -1.07 20.26
N ASP A 53 -1.36 -1.26 19.06
CA ASP A 53 -0.64 -1.12 17.79
C ASP A 53 -0.41 0.38 17.55
N ILE A 54 0.49 0.96 18.35
CA ILE A 54 0.87 2.36 18.27
C ILE A 54 1.55 2.53 16.92
N PRO A 55 1.01 3.35 16.00
CA PRO A 55 1.64 3.56 14.72
C PRO A 55 3.06 4.09 14.94
N PRO A 56 4.03 3.69 14.10
CA PRO A 56 5.39 4.16 14.24
C PRO A 56 5.42 5.69 14.23
N GLY A 57 6.19 6.27 15.15
CA GLY A 57 6.52 7.68 15.10
C GLY A 57 7.43 7.96 13.90
N PHE A 58 7.28 9.13 13.29
CA PHE A 58 8.13 9.57 12.18
C PHE A 58 8.95 10.79 12.62
N GLU A 59 10.21 10.80 12.23
CA GLU A 59 11.10 11.96 12.35
C GLU A 59 11.73 12.27 11.00
N VAL A 60 12.14 13.52 10.82
CA VAL A 60 12.83 13.96 9.61
C VAL A 60 14.31 13.62 9.73
N ASP A 61 14.88 12.95 8.74
CA ASP A 61 16.33 12.87 8.57
C ASP A 61 16.83 14.06 7.73
N PRO A 62 17.52 15.05 8.33
CA PRO A 62 18.02 16.21 7.60
C PRO A 62 19.28 15.91 6.77
N HIS A 63 19.89 14.72 6.89
CA HIS A 63 21.10 14.35 6.15
C HIS A 63 20.82 13.50 4.90
N TRP A 64 19.54 13.21 4.64
CA TRP A 64 19.09 12.47 3.46
C TRP A 64 18.43 13.43 2.44
N PRO A 65 18.75 13.32 1.13
CA PRO A 65 19.82 12.53 0.55
C PRO A 65 21.19 13.21 0.79
N LYS A 66 22.29 12.48 0.57
CA LYS A 66 23.63 13.07 0.57
C LYS A 66 23.77 14.06 -0.59
N ALA A 67 24.76 14.95 -0.48
CA ALA A 67 25.09 15.90 -1.54
C ALA A 67 25.28 15.19 -2.89
N LEU A 68 24.58 15.67 -3.92
CA LEU A 68 24.66 15.10 -5.26
C LEU A 68 26.02 15.44 -5.90
N PRO A 69 26.56 14.54 -6.75
CA PRO A 69 27.76 14.83 -7.52
C PRO A 69 27.48 15.89 -8.60
N ASN A 70 28.53 16.33 -9.31
CA ASN A 70 28.42 17.15 -10.52
C ASN A 70 27.71 18.51 -10.35
N ASN A 71 27.67 19.06 -9.12
CA ASN A 71 26.90 20.25 -8.77
C ASN A 71 25.42 20.13 -9.16
N TRP A 72 24.89 18.91 -9.10
CA TRP A 72 23.51 18.63 -9.43
C TRP A 72 22.55 19.17 -8.38
N ILE A 73 21.43 19.70 -8.87
CA ILE A 73 20.29 20.12 -8.06
C ILE A 73 19.00 19.52 -8.61
N PHE A 74 18.05 19.30 -7.72
CA PHE A 74 16.69 18.93 -8.08
C PHE A 74 15.89 20.14 -8.56
N GLY A 75 14.98 19.87 -9.49
CA GLY A 75 13.81 20.72 -9.70
C GLY A 75 12.67 20.33 -8.75
N GLN A 76 11.43 20.52 -9.18
CA GLN A 76 10.26 19.98 -8.50
C GLN A 76 10.34 18.45 -8.46
N VAL A 77 10.42 17.88 -7.25
CA VAL A 77 10.30 16.44 -7.03
C VAL A 77 8.83 16.07 -7.20
N ALA A 78 8.55 15.17 -8.14
CA ALA A 78 7.18 14.87 -8.54
C ALA A 78 6.67 13.53 -7.98
N GLY A 79 7.57 12.57 -7.80
CA GLY A 79 7.23 11.26 -7.27
C GLY A 79 8.44 10.53 -6.70
N ALA A 80 8.15 9.54 -5.87
CA ALA A 80 9.13 8.59 -5.37
C ALA A 80 8.56 7.17 -5.34
N ALA A 81 9.44 6.18 -5.43
CA ALA A 81 9.11 4.76 -5.31
C ALA A 81 10.23 4.03 -4.57
N VAL A 82 9.93 2.85 -4.03
CA VAL A 82 10.92 1.97 -3.40
C VAL A 82 10.87 0.63 -4.10
N ASP A 83 12.03 0.12 -4.52
CA ASP A 83 12.13 -1.21 -5.13
C ASP A 83 12.35 -2.31 -4.08
N LYS A 84 12.33 -3.57 -4.51
CA LYS A 84 12.53 -4.74 -3.62
C LYS A 84 13.92 -4.84 -2.95
N ARG A 85 14.84 -3.92 -3.23
CA ARG A 85 16.17 -3.83 -2.63
C ARG A 85 16.31 -2.62 -1.69
N ASP A 86 15.19 -2.00 -1.32
CA ASP A 86 15.14 -0.75 -0.56
C ASP A 86 15.86 0.42 -1.23
N HIS A 87 16.01 0.39 -2.56
CA HIS A 87 16.47 1.58 -3.26
C HIS A 87 15.32 2.58 -3.39
N ILE A 88 15.59 3.84 -3.07
CA ILE A 88 14.66 4.95 -3.21
C ILE A 88 14.85 5.58 -4.59
N TRP A 89 13.81 5.51 -5.40
CA TRP A 89 13.74 6.12 -6.72
C TRP A 89 13.04 7.45 -6.59
N VAL A 90 13.64 8.50 -7.14
CA VAL A 90 13.08 9.85 -7.17
C VAL A 90 12.96 10.27 -8.62
N ILE A 91 11.76 10.70 -9.01
CA ILE A 91 11.56 11.42 -10.27
C ILE A 91 11.32 12.90 -9.97
N HIS A 92 12.06 13.76 -10.66
CA HIS A 92 11.89 15.21 -10.58
C HIS A 92 11.78 15.81 -11.98
N ARG A 93 11.45 17.11 -12.03
CA ARG A 93 11.29 17.88 -13.27
C ARG A 93 12.48 18.82 -13.46
N PRO A 94 13.52 18.46 -14.21
CA PRO A 94 14.66 19.35 -14.44
C PRO A 94 14.24 20.71 -15.02
N ARG A 95 13.24 20.72 -15.92
CA ARG A 95 12.72 21.93 -16.59
C ARG A 95 11.94 22.89 -15.69
N SER A 96 11.69 22.53 -14.44
CA SER A 96 11.11 23.46 -13.45
C SER A 96 12.15 24.41 -12.84
N LEU A 97 13.44 24.14 -13.04
CA LEU A 97 14.52 25.03 -12.61
C LEU A 97 14.59 26.26 -13.50
N GLN A 98 14.74 27.43 -12.89
CA GLN A 98 14.97 28.66 -13.62
C GLN A 98 16.40 28.70 -14.16
N ASP A 99 16.58 29.38 -15.28
CA ASP A 99 17.87 29.62 -15.94
C ASP A 99 18.99 30.02 -14.97
N ARG A 100 18.70 30.95 -14.06
CA ARG A 100 19.67 31.45 -13.07
C ARG A 100 20.13 30.41 -12.04
N GLN A 101 19.39 29.32 -11.88
CA GLN A 101 19.70 28.23 -10.93
C GLN A 101 20.64 27.20 -11.54
N VAL A 102 20.63 27.02 -12.87
CA VAL A 102 21.38 25.97 -13.58
C VAL A 102 22.49 26.54 -14.47
N MET A 103 23.08 27.65 -14.03
CA MET A 103 24.04 28.41 -14.81
C MET A 103 25.32 27.61 -15.13
N ALA A 104 25.78 26.72 -14.26
CA ALA A 104 26.98 25.90 -14.51
C ALA A 104 26.80 24.85 -15.62
N GLY A 105 25.56 24.61 -16.06
CA GLY A 105 25.25 23.75 -17.22
C GLY A 105 25.33 24.46 -18.57
N ARG A 106 25.66 25.76 -18.61
CA ARG A 106 25.75 26.56 -19.84
C ARG A 106 27.19 26.67 -20.34
N GLU A 107 27.35 26.93 -21.64
CA GLU A 107 28.64 27.22 -22.25
C GLU A 107 28.67 28.64 -22.88
N PRO A 108 29.64 29.50 -22.51
CA PRO A 108 30.69 29.29 -21.50
C PRO A 108 30.10 29.24 -20.08
N LYS A 109 30.73 28.51 -19.16
CA LYS A 109 30.29 28.37 -17.76
C LYS A 109 30.33 29.71 -17.02
N PRO A 110 29.18 30.38 -16.79
CA PRO A 110 29.13 31.71 -16.20
C PRO A 110 29.10 31.71 -14.67
N ALA A 111 28.92 30.55 -14.03
CA ALA A 111 28.90 30.39 -12.58
C ALA A 111 29.44 29.02 -12.17
N ILE A 112 29.90 28.89 -10.92
CA ILE A 112 30.42 27.63 -10.35
C ILE A 112 29.33 26.57 -10.12
N CYS A 113 28.07 27.00 -10.00
CA CYS A 113 26.90 26.15 -9.76
C CYS A 113 25.70 26.72 -10.53
N CYS A 114 24.67 25.96 -10.88
CA CYS A 114 24.49 24.51 -10.69
C CYS A 114 24.16 23.83 -12.03
N VAL A 115 23.97 22.52 -12.02
CA VAL A 115 23.51 21.76 -13.18
C VAL A 115 22.24 21.02 -12.78
N ALA A 116 21.25 20.92 -13.67
CA ALA A 116 20.08 20.10 -13.39
C ALA A 116 20.49 18.61 -13.37
N ALA A 117 20.05 17.86 -12.36
CA ALA A 117 20.24 16.41 -12.36
C ALA A 117 19.44 15.75 -13.50
N PRO A 118 19.81 14.53 -13.93
CA PRO A 118 18.93 13.70 -14.76
C PRO A 118 17.57 13.46 -14.07
N PRO A 119 16.45 13.32 -14.81
CA PRO A 119 15.11 13.28 -14.21
C PRO A 119 14.89 12.18 -13.17
N VAL A 120 15.54 11.02 -13.33
CA VAL A 120 15.44 9.88 -12.40
C VAL A 120 16.74 9.72 -11.63
N LEU A 121 16.65 9.71 -10.31
CA LEU A 121 17.77 9.45 -9.39
C LEU A 121 17.41 8.28 -8.48
N VAL A 122 18.40 7.43 -8.22
CA VAL A 122 18.24 6.22 -7.40
C VAL A 122 19.21 6.27 -6.24
N PHE A 123 18.71 6.13 -5.02
CA PHE A 123 19.47 6.18 -3.79
C PHE A 123 19.38 4.87 -3.03
N ASP A 124 20.40 4.57 -2.22
CA ASP A 124 20.21 3.63 -1.11
C ASP A 124 19.54 4.30 0.09
N THR A 125 19.22 3.50 1.10
CA THR A 125 18.60 3.97 2.36
C THR A 125 19.46 4.96 3.13
N SER A 126 20.78 4.96 2.91
CA SER A 126 21.71 5.94 3.51
C SER A 126 21.82 7.23 2.71
N GLY A 127 21.08 7.37 1.61
CA GLY A 127 21.06 8.57 0.76
C GLY A 127 22.25 8.68 -0.18
N ASN A 128 23.02 7.60 -0.40
CA ASN A 128 24.04 7.60 -1.45
C ASN A 128 23.37 7.48 -2.82
N LEU A 129 23.78 8.31 -3.78
CA LEU A 129 23.33 8.17 -5.16
C LEU A 129 23.97 6.93 -5.80
N LEU A 130 23.14 6.00 -6.24
CA LEU A 130 23.55 4.76 -6.91
C LEU A 130 23.56 4.93 -8.43
N ARG A 131 22.51 5.55 -8.98
CA ARG A 131 22.30 5.73 -10.42
C ARG A 131 21.51 7.00 -10.70
N ALA A 132 21.71 7.56 -11.89
CA ALA A 132 20.86 8.61 -12.43
C ALA A 132 20.71 8.44 -13.94
N TRP A 133 19.50 8.63 -14.47
CA TRP A 133 19.19 8.49 -15.90
C TRP A 133 17.91 9.25 -16.27
N GLY A 134 17.54 9.18 -17.55
CA GLY A 134 16.27 9.69 -18.08
C GLY A 134 16.43 10.92 -18.97
N GLY A 135 15.30 11.39 -19.48
CA GLY A 135 15.22 12.48 -20.45
C GLY A 135 14.82 11.98 -21.85
N PRO A 136 14.71 12.89 -22.82
CA PRO A 136 14.43 12.55 -24.21
C PRO A 136 15.42 11.52 -24.77
N GLY A 137 14.91 10.59 -25.57
CA GLY A 137 15.70 9.55 -26.20
C GLY A 137 14.98 8.94 -27.41
N ASP A 138 15.62 7.97 -28.04
CA ASP A 138 15.11 7.34 -29.26
C ASP A 138 14.05 6.27 -28.94
N GLY A 139 13.01 6.22 -29.77
CA GLY A 139 11.98 5.16 -29.71
C GLY A 139 10.82 5.40 -28.76
N PHE A 140 10.77 6.56 -28.07
CA PHE A 140 9.68 6.94 -27.18
C PHE A 140 9.51 8.45 -27.09
N GLN A 141 8.35 8.90 -26.63
CA GLN A 141 8.14 10.29 -26.27
C GLN A 141 8.42 10.47 -24.77
N TRP A 142 9.44 11.25 -24.42
CA TRP A 142 9.63 11.61 -23.01
C TRP A 142 8.55 12.59 -22.54
N PRO A 143 8.05 12.50 -21.29
CA PRO A 143 6.98 13.37 -20.84
C PRO A 143 7.35 14.85 -20.81
N GLU A 144 6.36 15.69 -21.11
CA GLU A 144 6.45 17.14 -21.03
C GLU A 144 6.51 17.65 -19.59
N SER A 145 5.99 16.89 -18.64
CA SER A 145 6.12 17.18 -17.22
C SER A 145 6.14 15.88 -16.44
N GLU A 146 7.33 15.45 -16.00
CA GLU A 146 7.52 14.22 -15.24
C GLU A 146 6.65 14.20 -13.98
N HIS A 147 5.96 13.08 -13.70
CA HIS A 147 5.02 13.03 -12.58
C HIS A 147 5.13 11.74 -11.78
N GLY A 148 4.66 10.63 -12.35
CA GLY A 148 4.62 9.33 -11.67
C GLY A 148 5.88 8.53 -11.90
N ILE A 149 6.32 7.82 -10.86
CA ILE A 149 7.32 6.75 -10.93
C ILE A 149 6.81 5.56 -10.14
N TYR A 150 6.97 4.35 -10.67
CA TYR A 150 6.70 3.10 -10.00
C TYR A 150 7.76 2.07 -10.40
N VAL A 151 8.15 1.19 -9.48
CA VAL A 151 9.05 0.07 -9.77
C VAL A 151 8.31 -1.21 -9.45
N ASP A 152 8.12 -2.07 -10.43
CA ASP A 152 7.40 -3.34 -10.25
C ASP A 152 8.31 -4.45 -9.69
N ASP A 153 7.71 -5.59 -9.34
CA ASP A 153 8.37 -6.77 -8.79
C ASP A 153 9.29 -7.48 -9.80
N GLU A 154 9.02 -7.29 -11.09
CA GLU A 154 9.80 -7.74 -12.24
C GLU A 154 11.00 -6.82 -12.58
N ASP A 155 11.33 -5.85 -11.72
CA ASP A 155 12.44 -4.91 -11.92
C ASP A 155 12.28 -3.96 -13.13
N ASN A 156 11.05 -3.62 -13.48
CA ASN A 156 10.75 -2.59 -14.46
C ASN A 156 10.38 -1.27 -13.79
N VAL A 157 10.83 -0.18 -14.40
CA VAL A 157 10.55 1.19 -13.98
C VAL A 157 9.50 1.80 -14.89
N TRP A 158 8.39 2.21 -14.31
CA TRP A 158 7.26 2.82 -14.99
C TRP A 158 7.23 4.31 -14.73
N LEU A 159 7.20 5.10 -15.80
CA LEU A 159 7.13 6.56 -15.73
C LEU A 159 5.84 7.08 -16.38
N ALA A 160 5.30 8.14 -15.79
CA ALA A 160 4.14 8.87 -16.30
C ALA A 160 4.35 10.38 -16.22
N GLY A 161 3.79 11.13 -17.15
CA GLY A 161 3.75 12.59 -17.10
C GLY A 161 2.39 13.16 -16.73
N ASN A 162 2.35 14.47 -16.50
CA ASN A 162 1.11 15.22 -16.29
C ASN A 162 1.00 16.48 -17.17
N GLY A 163 1.84 16.59 -18.21
CA GLY A 163 1.72 17.62 -19.22
C GLY A 163 0.47 17.43 -20.10
N PRO A 164 0.03 18.48 -20.82
CA PRO A 164 -1.18 18.42 -21.64
C PRO A 164 -1.17 17.35 -22.74
N ARG A 165 0.00 16.84 -23.13
CA ARG A 165 0.17 15.78 -24.13
C ARG A 165 0.75 14.48 -23.54
N ASP A 166 0.87 14.40 -22.22
CA ASP A 166 1.44 13.23 -21.53
C ASP A 166 0.37 12.16 -21.31
N HIS A 167 -0.17 11.62 -22.40
CA HIS A 167 -1.21 10.59 -22.39
C HIS A 167 -0.61 9.18 -22.54
N HIS A 168 0.59 8.97 -22.01
CA HIS A 168 1.34 7.74 -22.19
C HIS A 168 2.03 7.30 -20.90
N LEU A 169 2.30 6.00 -20.82
CA LEU A 169 3.18 5.37 -19.83
C LEU A 169 4.43 4.87 -20.54
N LEU A 170 5.58 5.02 -19.88
CA LEU A 170 6.85 4.48 -20.36
C LEU A 170 7.34 3.40 -19.41
N LYS A 171 7.85 2.31 -19.98
CA LYS A 171 8.48 1.21 -19.25
C LYS A 171 9.97 1.16 -19.58
N PHE A 172 10.80 1.08 -18.54
CA PHE A 172 12.25 1.00 -18.63
C PHE A 172 12.80 -0.16 -17.78
N THR A 173 14.01 -0.61 -18.07
CA THR A 173 14.82 -1.39 -17.12
C THR A 173 15.32 -0.49 -15.98
N LEU A 174 15.80 -1.10 -14.89
CA LEU A 174 16.40 -0.35 -13.76
C LEU A 174 17.55 0.58 -14.15
N ASP A 175 18.28 0.25 -15.21
CA ASP A 175 19.39 1.07 -15.73
C ASP A 175 18.95 2.07 -16.81
N GLY A 176 17.64 2.27 -17.00
CA GLY A 176 17.08 3.32 -17.84
C GLY A 176 17.01 2.98 -19.33
N ARG A 177 17.07 1.69 -19.71
CA ARG A 177 16.88 1.28 -21.11
C ARG A 177 15.40 1.15 -21.40
N PHE A 178 14.95 1.82 -22.46
CA PHE A 178 13.55 1.80 -22.88
C PHE A 178 13.12 0.39 -23.29
N GLN A 179 11.91 -0.01 -22.88
CA GLN A 179 11.30 -1.28 -23.23
C GLN A 179 10.03 -1.10 -24.05
N MET A 180 9.10 -0.25 -23.59
CA MET A 180 7.82 -0.04 -24.26
C MET A 180 7.13 1.26 -23.83
N GLN A 181 6.24 1.75 -24.69
CA GLN A 181 5.33 2.86 -24.44
C GLN A 181 3.89 2.37 -24.62
N ILE A 182 2.98 2.84 -23.76
CA ILE A 182 1.53 2.60 -23.85
C ILE A 182 0.86 3.96 -23.97
N GLY A 183 0.00 4.15 -24.97
CA GLY A 183 -0.70 5.41 -25.22
C GLY A 183 -0.18 6.16 -26.44
#